data_AF-A0A378XQR9-F1
#
_entry.id   AF-A0A378XQR9-F1
#
_cell.length_a   1.000
_cell.length_b   1.000
_cell.length_c   1.000
_cell.angle_alpha   90.00
_cell.angle_beta   90.00
_cell.angle_gamma   90.00
#
_symmetry.space_group_name_H-M   'P 1'
#
loop_
_entity.id
_entity.type
_entity.pdbx_description
1 polymer ?
#
loop_
_entity_poly.entity_id
_entity_poly.type
_entity_poly.pdbx_seq_one_letter_code
_entity_poly.pdbx_strand_id
1 'polypeptide(L)'
;MFSMILTYSIQTIVILLIIFTVLRNNRKKIGQGSLSLLLSLLGMAVSFEFGDYIFGDQLLSFLGMSAWSNPVNNTGFHYTIFVSSIFFIPSLIIGYKNSEDFGALIGRRVSSIYLFIIIISLLFFIISCLSK
;
A
#
# COMPACT_ATOMS: atom_id res chain seq x y z
N MET A 1 -12.40 -10.89 -11.80
CA MET A 1 -13.49 -9.89 -11.64
C MET A 1 -13.69 -9.44 -10.19
N PHE A 2 -13.97 -10.32 -9.23
CA PHE A 2 -14.17 -9.94 -7.82
C PHE A 2 -12.94 -9.24 -7.18
N SER A 3 -11.73 -9.77 -7.40
CA SER A 3 -10.49 -9.16 -6.88
C SER A 3 -10.22 -7.76 -7.45
N MET A 4 -10.46 -7.52 -8.75
CA MET A 4 -10.37 -6.17 -9.34
C MET A 4 -11.35 -5.19 -8.69
N ILE A 5 -12.62 -5.59 -8.54
CA ILE A 5 -13.66 -4.74 -7.93
C ILE A 5 -13.26 -4.36 -6.51
N LEU A 6 -12.71 -5.30 -5.74
CA LEU A 6 -12.22 -5.05 -4.38
C LEU A 6 -11.05 -4.06 -4.37
N THR A 7 -10.07 -4.24 -5.26
CA THR A 7 -8.92 -3.33 -5.39
C THR A 7 -9.35 -1.90 -5.73
N TYR A 8 -10.21 -1.72 -6.74
CA TYR A 8 -10.71 -0.40 -7.12
C TYR A 8 -11.58 0.23 -6.02
N SER A 9 -12.33 -0.59 -5.29
CA SER A 9 -13.13 -0.12 -4.15
C SER A 9 -12.24 0.41 -3.02
N ILE A 10 -11.15 -0.32 -2.68
CA ILE A 10 -10.16 0.11 -1.69
C ILE A 10 -9.48 1.41 -2.14
N GLN A 11 -9.03 1.49 -3.40
CA GLN A 11 -8.43 2.71 -3.96
C GLN A 11 -9.39 3.89 -3.90
N THR A 12 -10.66 3.69 -4.25
CA THR A 12 -11.70 4.72 -4.21
C THR A 12 -11.92 5.23 -2.77
N ILE A 13 -12.00 4.32 -1.79
CA ILE A 13 -12.14 4.69 -0.38
C ILE A 13 -10.92 5.51 0.09
N VAL A 14 -9.71 5.09 -0.28
CA VAL A 14 -8.48 5.81 0.07
C VAL A 14 -8.46 7.21 -0.56
N ILE A 15 -8.80 7.34 -1.85
CA ILE A 15 -8.90 8.63 -2.53
C ILE A 15 -9.95 9.52 -1.87
N LEU A 16 -11.14 9.00 -1.56
CA LEU A 16 -12.18 9.73 -0.85
C LEU A 16 -11.72 10.18 0.54
N LEU A 17 -10.98 9.35 1.28
CA LEU A 17 -10.41 9.71 2.57
C LEU A 17 -9.36 10.81 2.45
N ILE A 18 -8.53 10.77 1.41
CA ILE A 18 -7.56 11.83 1.10
C ILE A 18 -8.32 13.14 0.83
N ILE A 19 -9.27 13.13 -0.11
CA ILE A 19 -10.09 14.31 -0.47
C ILE A 19 -10.81 14.85 0.76
N PHE A 20 -11.51 13.99 1.52
CA PHE A 20 -12.22 14.40 2.73
C PHE A 20 -11.26 15.02 3.76
N THR A 21 -10.05 14.47 3.93
CA THR A 21 -9.07 15.03 4.87
C THR A 21 -8.50 16.35 4.38
N VAL A 22 -8.27 16.52 3.06
CA VAL A 22 -7.92 17.81 2.43
C VAL A 22 -9.02 18.84 2.73
N LEU A 23 -10.27 18.53 2.37
CA LEU A 23 -11.42 19.44 2.53
C LEU A 23 -11.68 19.81 4.00
N ARG A 24 -11.50 18.86 4.92
CA ARG A 24 -11.76 19.07 6.35
C ARG A 24 -10.68 19.92 7.04
N ASN A 25 -9.45 19.95 6.54
CA ASN A 25 -8.30 20.31 7.38
C ASN A 25 -7.34 21.35 6.78
N ASN A 26 -7.88 22.50 6.36
CA ASN A 26 -7.11 23.66 5.87
C ASN A 26 -6.16 24.31 6.91
N ARG A 27 -6.10 23.78 8.14
CA ARG A 27 -5.37 24.36 9.28
C ARG A 27 -4.03 23.68 9.56
N LYS A 28 -3.83 22.44 9.08
CA LYS A 28 -2.58 21.69 9.30
C LYS A 28 -1.51 22.21 8.34
N LYS A 29 -0.29 22.42 8.84
CA LYS A 29 0.82 22.94 8.02
C LYS A 29 1.36 21.83 7.12
N ILE A 30 1.87 22.23 5.96
CA ILE A 30 2.73 21.37 5.14
C ILE A 30 4.11 21.39 5.81
N GLY A 31 4.56 20.23 6.29
CA GLY A 31 5.82 20.06 7.01
C GLY A 31 6.54 18.78 6.62
N GLN A 32 7.59 18.41 7.36
CA GLN A 32 8.39 17.21 7.09
C GLN A 32 7.57 15.91 7.12
N GLY A 33 6.45 15.91 7.85
CA GLY A 33 5.48 14.81 7.88
C GLY A 33 4.79 14.57 6.53
N SER A 34 4.89 15.48 5.57
CA SER A 34 4.43 15.27 4.19
C SER A 34 5.13 14.09 3.50
N LEU A 35 6.33 13.73 3.96
CA LEU A 35 7.03 12.53 3.51
C LEU A 35 6.24 11.24 3.79
N SER A 36 5.44 11.20 4.86
CA SER A 36 4.53 10.08 5.14
C SER A 36 3.53 9.89 3.99
N LEU A 37 2.90 10.97 3.53
CA LEU A 37 1.96 10.90 2.40
C LEU A 37 2.66 10.40 1.14
N LEU A 38 3.83 10.95 0.79
CA LEU A 38 4.60 10.52 -0.37
C LEU A 38 4.92 9.02 -0.31
N LEU A 39 5.43 8.54 0.82
CA LEU A 39 5.75 7.12 1.01
C LEU A 39 4.50 6.24 0.92
N SER A 40 3.37 6.67 1.49
CA SER A 40 2.12 5.90 1.36
C SER A 40 1.64 5.79 -0.10
N LEU A 41 1.81 6.85 -0.90
CA LEU A 41 1.46 6.84 -2.32
C LEU A 41 2.42 5.96 -3.13
N LEU A 42 3.71 5.96 -2.82
CA LEU A 42 4.68 5.04 -3.41
C LEU A 42 4.37 3.58 -3.05
N GLY A 43 3.99 3.32 -1.80
CA GLY A 43 3.52 2.01 -1.37
C GLY A 43 2.33 1.54 -2.21
N MET A 44 1.32 2.40 -2.38
CA MET A 44 0.18 2.12 -3.27
C MET A 44 0.63 1.84 -4.70
N ALA A 45 1.52 2.67 -5.25
CA ALA A 45 2.01 2.48 -6.62
C ALA A 45 2.69 1.11 -6.80
N VAL A 46 3.46 0.65 -5.81
CA VAL A 46 4.10 -0.67 -5.82
C VAL A 46 3.09 -1.81 -5.69
N SER A 47 2.04 -1.63 -4.88
CA SER A 47 1.05 -2.70 -4.61
C SER A 47 0.06 -2.95 -5.72
N PHE A 48 -0.12 -2.01 -6.65
CA PHE A 48 -1.26 -2.02 -7.55
C PHE A 48 -0.93 -2.06 -9.04
N GLU A 49 -1.89 -2.60 -9.76
CA GLU A 49 -1.93 -2.64 -11.21
C GLU A 49 -2.55 -1.36 -11.79
N PHE A 50 -1.88 -0.80 -12.78
CA PHE A 50 -2.26 0.36 -13.57
C PHE A 50 -2.40 -0.08 -15.03
N GLY A 51 -3.59 -0.56 -15.42
CA GLY A 51 -3.76 -1.19 -16.74
C GLY A 51 -3.09 -2.56 -16.74
N ASP A 52 -2.14 -2.80 -17.64
CA ASP A 52 -1.33 -4.04 -17.68
C ASP A 52 0.03 -3.87 -16.97
N TYR A 53 0.21 -2.78 -16.20
CA TYR A 53 1.48 -2.42 -15.61
C TYR A 53 1.42 -2.45 -14.08
N ILE A 54 2.33 -3.20 -13.45
CA ILE A 54 2.50 -3.21 -11.99
C ILE A 54 3.91 -2.71 -11.66
N PHE A 55 3.99 -1.57 -10.98
CA PHE A 55 5.29 -0.96 -10.65
C PHE A 55 6.14 -1.88 -9.74
N GLY A 56 5.48 -2.60 -8.81
CA GLY A 56 6.16 -3.57 -7.97
C GLY A 56 6.79 -4.74 -8.74
N ASP A 57 6.19 -5.16 -9.86
CA ASP A 57 6.73 -6.25 -10.68
C ASP A 57 8.04 -5.81 -11.33
N GLN A 58 8.08 -4.56 -11.80
CA GLN A 58 9.30 -3.95 -12.36
C GLN A 58 10.38 -3.78 -11.29
N LEU A 59 10.01 -3.35 -10.09
CA LEU A 59 10.95 -3.21 -8.97
C LEU A 59 11.58 -4.57 -8.61
N LEU A 60 10.79 -5.64 -8.55
CA LEU A 60 11.29 -7.00 -8.31
C LEU A 60 12.14 -7.52 -9.47
N SER A 61 11.70 -7.29 -10.71
CA SER A 61 12.46 -7.66 -11.91
C SER A 61 13.82 -6.97 -11.96
N PHE A 62 13.89 -5.68 -11.61
CA PHE A 62 15.15 -4.94 -11.49
C PHE A 62 16.12 -5.57 -10.48
N LEU A 63 15.59 -6.19 -9.42
CA LEU A 63 16.37 -6.93 -8.42
C LEU A 63 16.65 -8.40 -8.83
N GLY A 64 16.26 -8.82 -10.03
CA GLY A 64 16.41 -10.19 -10.52
C GLY A 64 15.45 -11.20 -9.88
N MET A 65 14.34 -10.74 -9.30
CA MET A 65 13.37 -11.56 -8.57
C MET A 65 12.05 -11.69 -9.35
N SER A 66 11.39 -12.86 -9.25
CA SER A 66 10.04 -13.02 -9.80
C SER A 66 9.01 -12.28 -8.96
N ALA A 67 8.01 -11.70 -9.60
CA ALA A 67 6.88 -11.07 -8.91
C ALA A 67 5.89 -12.10 -8.33
N TRP A 68 5.85 -13.29 -8.91
CA TRP A 68 4.95 -14.38 -8.53
C TRP A 68 5.71 -15.57 -7.98
N SER A 69 5.09 -16.29 -7.04
CA SER A 69 5.63 -17.54 -6.50
C SER A 69 5.71 -18.65 -7.54
N ASN A 70 4.81 -18.64 -8.52
CA ASN A 70 4.91 -19.47 -9.72
C ASN A 70 5.10 -18.58 -10.96
N PRO A 71 6.35 -18.37 -11.41
CA PRO A 71 6.66 -17.46 -12.51
C PRO A 71 6.28 -18.02 -13.89
N VAL A 72 6.04 -19.33 -14.03
CA VAL A 72 5.76 -19.95 -15.34
C VAL A 72 4.44 -19.48 -15.92
N ASN A 73 3.45 -19.22 -15.07
CA ASN A 73 2.09 -18.85 -15.45
C ASN A 73 1.56 -17.63 -14.67
N ASN A 74 2.43 -16.92 -13.94
CA ASN A 74 2.06 -15.80 -13.05
C ASN A 74 0.90 -16.16 -12.11
N THR A 75 1.01 -17.31 -11.45
CA THR A 75 0.02 -17.77 -10.46
C THR A 75 0.62 -17.88 -9.07
N GLY A 76 -0.26 -18.11 -8.10
CA GLY A 76 0.13 -18.20 -6.70
C GLY A 76 0.28 -16.83 -6.08
N PHE A 77 1.33 -16.65 -5.28
CA PHE A 77 1.48 -15.49 -4.43
C PHE A 77 2.13 -14.33 -5.18
N HIS A 78 1.48 -13.18 -5.18
CA HIS A 78 2.01 -11.97 -5.78
C HIS A 78 2.81 -11.19 -4.72
N TYR A 79 4.13 -11.17 -4.86
CA TYR A 79 5.05 -10.66 -3.83
C TYR A 79 5.04 -9.14 -3.68
N THR A 80 4.58 -8.42 -4.70
CA THR A 80 4.58 -6.94 -4.75
C THR A 80 3.81 -6.29 -3.61
N ILE A 81 2.68 -6.87 -3.20
CA ILE A 81 1.92 -6.37 -2.06
C ILE A 81 2.73 -6.44 -0.76
N PHE A 82 3.62 -7.42 -0.59
CA PHE A 82 4.49 -7.50 0.59
C PHE A 82 5.67 -6.54 0.50
N VAL A 83 6.27 -6.42 -0.69
CA VAL A 83 7.35 -5.46 -0.96
C VAL A 83 6.89 -4.02 -0.67
N SER A 84 5.62 -3.70 -0.93
CA SER A 84 5.07 -2.37 -0.63
C SER A 84 5.15 -1.98 0.86
N SER A 85 5.31 -2.95 1.77
CA SER A 85 5.53 -2.69 3.21
C SER A 85 6.78 -1.83 3.46
N ILE A 86 7.80 -1.91 2.59
CA ILE A 86 9.02 -1.09 2.66
C ILE A 86 8.68 0.40 2.59
N PHE A 87 7.56 0.78 1.97
CA PHE A 87 7.08 2.15 1.91
C PHE A 87 6.04 2.45 3.01
N PHE A 88 5.12 1.53 3.28
CA PHE A 88 4.06 1.76 4.27
C PHE A 88 4.56 1.80 5.72
N ILE A 89 5.55 0.98 6.09
CA ILE A 89 6.12 0.98 7.44
C ILE A 89 6.78 2.34 7.78
N PRO A 90 7.74 2.86 6.99
CA PRO A 90 8.35 4.16 7.28
C PRO A 90 7.33 5.30 7.17
N SER A 91 6.37 5.21 6.23
CA SER A 91 5.26 6.16 6.16
C SER A 91 4.49 6.24 7.49
N LEU A 92 4.16 5.08 8.08
CA LEU A 92 3.45 5.00 9.36
C LEU A 92 4.28 5.62 10.49
N ILE A 93 5.57 5.28 10.58
CA ILE A 93 6.49 5.80 11.60
C ILE A 93 6.59 7.32 11.51
N ILE A 94 6.84 7.87 10.32
CA ILE A 94 6.95 9.31 10.09
C ILE A 94 5.62 10.01 10.41
N GLY A 95 4.50 9.42 10.00
CA GLY A 95 3.18 10.02 10.22
C GLY A 95 2.75 10.06 11.70
N TYR A 96 3.23 9.13 12.53
CA TYR A 96 3.07 9.24 13.99
C TYR A 96 4.03 10.25 14.62
N LYS A 97 5.29 10.32 14.16
CA LYS A 97 6.30 11.26 14.67
C LYS A 97 5.94 12.73 14.38
N ASN A 98 5.31 13.00 13.25
CA ASN A 98 5.00 14.35 12.77
C ASN A 98 3.49 14.63 12.73
N SER A 99 2.72 14.22 13.75
CA SER A 99 1.24 14.23 13.78
C SER A 99 0.57 15.58 13.49
N GLU A 100 1.31 16.68 13.61
CA GLU A 100 0.84 18.03 13.35
C GLU A 100 0.90 18.45 11.88
N ASP A 101 1.58 17.67 11.04
CA ASP A 101 1.68 17.94 9.62
C ASP A 101 0.50 17.31 8.86
N PHE A 102 0.04 18.01 7.83
CA PHE A 102 -1.08 17.59 7.01
C PHE A 102 -0.84 16.20 6.37
N GLY A 103 0.29 16.03 5.68
CA GLY A 103 0.61 14.78 5.01
C GLY A 103 0.93 13.62 5.98
N ALA A 104 1.33 13.91 7.22
CA ALA A 104 1.51 12.89 8.25
C ALA A 104 0.18 12.27 8.67
N LEU A 105 -0.87 13.08 8.82
CA LEU A 105 -2.21 12.61 9.17
C LEU A 105 -2.78 11.67 8.11
N ILE A 106 -2.62 12.02 6.84
CA ILE A 106 -3.14 11.22 5.72
C ILE A 106 -2.26 9.98 5.52
N GLY A 107 -0.95 10.17 5.38
CA GLY A 107 -0.01 9.10 5.08
C GLY A 107 -0.06 7.97 6.09
N ARG A 108 -0.12 8.27 7.40
CA ARG A 108 -0.28 7.23 8.44
C ARG A 108 -1.59 6.47 8.31
N ARG A 109 -2.70 7.14 8.01
CA ARG A 109 -4.02 6.49 7.89
C ARG A 109 -4.04 5.53 6.70
N VAL A 110 -3.58 5.99 5.55
CA VAL A 110 -3.45 5.17 4.33
C VAL A 110 -2.55 3.97 4.63
N SER A 111 -1.39 4.20 5.24
CA SER A 111 -0.44 3.13 5.54
C SER A 111 -0.97 2.12 6.55
N SER A 112 -1.71 2.56 7.58
CA SER A 112 -2.37 1.66 8.53
C SER A 112 -3.36 0.73 7.84
N ILE A 113 -4.17 1.25 6.91
CA ILE A 113 -5.14 0.44 6.16
C ILE A 113 -4.41 -0.62 5.33
N TYR A 114 -3.37 -0.23 4.59
CA TYR A 114 -2.62 -1.18 3.76
C TYR A 114 -1.84 -2.21 4.56
N LEU A 115 -1.18 -1.82 5.64
CA LEU A 115 -0.49 -2.76 6.51
C LEU A 115 -1.46 -3.75 7.15
N PHE A 116 -2.65 -3.31 7.54
CA PHE A 116 -3.69 -4.21 8.03
C PHE A 116 -4.11 -5.22 6.97
N ILE A 117 -4.32 -4.78 5.72
CA ILE A 117 -4.63 -5.68 4.59
C ILE A 117 -3.50 -6.70 4.39
N ILE A 118 -2.24 -6.25 4.36
CA ILE A 118 -1.06 -7.11 4.20
C ILE A 118 -0.98 -8.17 5.29
N ILE A 119 -1.22 -7.80 6.56
CA ILE A 119 -1.24 -8.73 7.69
C ILE A 119 -2.35 -9.78 7.53
N ILE A 120 -3.56 -9.36 7.17
CA ILE A 120 -4.70 -10.28 6.94
C ILE A 120 -4.39 -11.24 5.79
N SER A 121 -3.79 -10.75 4.69
CA SER A 121 -3.36 -11.59 3.58
C SER A 121 -2.30 -12.63 3.98
N LEU A 122 -1.33 -12.24 4.83
CA LEU A 122 -0.33 -13.17 5.39
C LEU A 122 -0.97 -14.23 6.28
N LEU A 123 -1.90 -13.84 7.16
CA LEU A 123 -2.59 -14.77 8.04
C LEU A 123 -3.39 -15.79 7.26
N PHE A 124 -4.15 -15.36 6.25
CA PHE A 124 -4.92 -16.25 5.38
C PHE A 124 -4.01 -17.24 4.65
N PHE A 125 -2.85 -16.78 4.19
CA PHE A 125 -1.84 -17.64 3.57
C PHE A 125 -1.29 -18.70 4.53
N ILE A 126 -0.86 -18.29 5.73
CA ILE A 126 -0.33 -19.21 6.75
C ILE A 126 -1.37 -20.28 7.11
N ILE A 127 -2.62 -19.88 7.34
CA ILE A 127 -3.72 -20.81 7.65
C ILE A 127 -3.95 -21.79 6.49
N SER A 128 -3.92 -21.30 5.25
CA SER A 128 -4.10 -22.15 4.05
C SER A 128 -2.98 -23.16 3.88
N CYS A 129 -1.75 -22.83 4.28
CA CYS A 129 -0.61 -23.75 4.27
C CYS A 129 -0.69 -24.80 5.39
N LEU A 130 -1.17 -24.41 6.58
CA LEU A 130 -1.32 -25.31 7.73
C LEU A 130 -2.52 -26.26 7.64
N SER A 131 -3.51 -25.91 6.81
CA SER A 131 -4.72 -26.72 6.61
C SER A 131 -4.57 -27.78 5.51
N LYS A 132 -3.37 -27.92 4.94
CA LYS A 132 -2.99 -29.00 4.02
C LYS A 132 -2.28 -30.10 4.78
#